data_AF-A0A139AI97-F1
#
_entry.id   AF-A0A139AI97-F1
#
_cell.length_a   1.000
_cell.length_b   1.000
_cell.length_c   1.000
_cell.angle_alpha   90.00
_cell.angle_beta   90.00
_cell.angle_gamma   90.00
#
_symmetry.space_group_name_H-M   'P 1'
#
loop_
_entity.id
_entity.type
_entity.pdbx_description
1 polymer ?
#
loop_
_entity_poly.entity_id
_entity_poly.type
_entity_poly.pdbx_seq_one_letter_code
_entity_poly.pdbx_strand_id
1 'polypeptide(L)'
;YRYPASAGKGVTVYVLDSGINVSLSEFGGRAVWGANVINNATDDDSGHGTFVAAIIAGSSYGVAKNASLVSVKCLDKNGEGRTSTVIRALAFVFNQTYNNVTQMAAPNTVVTMSVGGPTSSILNSVVNVLFSVGIAVVAAAGNDADDACQTSPASAIGSIAVGAMDRSDIATNYSNYGPCTNIYAPGSDITSIFANGSVDSLRGTSFAAPHVAGVVSLL
;
A
#
# COMPACT_ATOMS: atom_id res chain seq x y z
N TYR A 1 4.70 10.64 -18.33
CA TYR A 1 3.52 10.45 -17.47
C TYR A 1 2.59 11.65 -17.60
N ARG A 2 1.30 11.44 -17.94
CA ARG A 2 0.26 12.49 -17.99
C ARG A 2 -0.82 12.14 -16.96
N TYR A 3 -1.27 13.13 -16.19
CA TYR A 3 -2.20 12.92 -15.08
C TYR A 3 -3.06 14.18 -14.83
N PRO A 4 -4.21 14.06 -14.14
CA PRO A 4 -5.07 15.20 -13.82
C PRO A 4 -4.35 16.25 -12.96
N ALA A 5 -4.69 17.52 -13.13
CA ALA A 5 -4.07 18.62 -12.36
C ALA A 5 -4.31 18.52 -10.85
N SER A 6 -5.40 17.86 -10.41
CA SER A 6 -5.64 17.57 -8.99
C SER A 6 -4.54 16.71 -8.38
N ALA A 7 -3.99 15.77 -9.15
CA ALA A 7 -2.94 14.83 -8.74
C ALA A 7 -3.21 14.12 -7.40
N GLY A 8 -4.48 13.86 -7.07
CA GLY A 8 -4.91 13.22 -5.82
C GLY A 8 -4.98 14.14 -4.59
N LYS A 9 -4.98 15.46 -4.80
CA LYS A 9 -5.20 16.44 -3.72
C LYS A 9 -6.51 16.15 -2.98
N GLY A 10 -6.42 16.04 -1.66
CA GLY A 10 -7.57 15.78 -0.78
C GLY A 10 -7.80 14.29 -0.49
N VAL A 11 -7.05 13.39 -1.13
CA VAL A 11 -7.02 11.96 -0.81
C VAL A 11 -5.90 11.66 0.18
N THR A 12 -6.21 10.82 1.17
CA THR A 12 -5.25 10.31 2.16
C THR A 12 -5.00 8.83 1.92
N VAL A 13 -3.74 8.46 1.74
CA VAL A 13 -3.32 7.06 1.59
C VAL A 13 -2.59 6.59 2.84
N TYR A 14 -3.16 5.60 3.52
CA TYR A 14 -2.52 4.91 4.63
C TYR A 14 -1.63 3.80 4.10
N VAL A 15 -0.34 3.90 4.37
CA VAL A 15 0.67 2.93 3.93
C VAL A 15 0.97 1.98 5.09
N LEU A 16 0.41 0.77 4.99
CA LEU A 16 0.62 -0.30 5.96
C LEU A 16 1.82 -1.14 5.53
N ASP A 17 2.98 -0.85 6.11
CA ASP A 17 4.26 -1.41 5.67
C ASP A 17 5.32 -1.34 6.81
N SER A 18 6.62 -1.25 6.48
CA SER A 18 7.73 -1.04 7.41
C SER A 18 7.84 0.40 7.94
N GLY A 19 6.92 1.29 7.55
CA GLY A 19 6.93 2.71 7.86
C GLY A 19 7.37 3.57 6.67
N ILE A 20 7.44 4.88 6.86
CA ILE A 20 7.90 5.84 5.85
C ILE A 20 8.92 6.77 6.51
N ASN A 21 10.06 7.04 5.86
CA ASN A 21 10.85 8.22 6.21
C ASN A 21 10.14 9.49 5.70
N VAL A 22 9.23 10.02 6.54
CA VAL A 22 8.38 11.16 6.21
C VAL A 22 9.15 12.47 6.00
N SER A 23 10.42 12.52 6.43
CA SER A 23 11.27 13.71 6.31
C SER A 23 11.88 13.90 4.91
N LEU A 24 11.79 12.89 4.03
CA LEU A 24 12.35 12.98 2.69
C LEU A 24 11.66 14.10 1.88
N SER A 25 12.48 14.89 1.19
CA SER A 25 12.03 15.94 0.27
C SER A 25 11.12 15.40 -0.84
N GLU A 26 11.24 14.11 -1.17
CA GLU A 26 10.36 13.39 -2.10
C GLU A 26 8.87 13.54 -1.72
N PHE A 27 8.55 13.60 -0.43
CA PHE A 27 7.17 13.77 0.04
C PHE A 27 6.76 15.22 0.26
N GLY A 28 7.72 16.15 0.37
CA GLY A 28 7.45 17.59 0.50
C GLY A 28 6.51 17.95 1.65
N GLY A 29 6.57 17.20 2.77
CA GLY A 29 5.69 17.38 3.94
C GLY A 29 4.29 16.78 3.82
N ARG A 30 3.97 16.07 2.72
CA ARG A 30 2.67 15.40 2.54
C ARG A 30 2.59 14.03 3.23
N ALA A 31 3.72 13.47 3.63
CA ALA A 31 3.77 12.26 4.44
C ALA A 31 3.86 12.61 5.93
N VAL A 32 3.06 11.95 6.77
CA VAL A 32 3.04 12.15 8.21
C VAL A 32 3.04 10.81 8.95
N TRP A 33 3.44 10.84 10.23
CA TRP A 33 3.36 9.69 11.11
C TRP A 33 1.92 9.40 11.52
N GLY A 34 1.50 8.14 11.38
CA GLY A 34 0.23 7.63 11.90
C GLY A 34 0.45 6.79 13.16
N ALA A 35 0.84 5.54 12.98
CA ALA A 35 1.04 4.60 14.07
C ALA A 35 2.21 3.65 13.82
N ASN A 36 2.77 3.13 14.91
CA ASN A 36 3.59 1.94 14.93
C ASN A 36 2.91 0.91 15.84
N VAL A 37 2.61 -0.27 15.30
CA VAL A 37 1.90 -1.34 16.02
C VAL A 37 2.78 -2.55 16.33
N ILE A 38 4.09 -2.48 16.04
CA ILE A 38 5.07 -3.54 16.28
C ILE A 38 5.94 -3.29 17.51
N ASN A 39 6.44 -2.06 17.69
CA ASN A 39 7.44 -1.69 18.70
C ASN A 39 7.44 -0.17 18.93
N ASN A 40 8.46 0.32 19.64
CA ASN A 40 8.61 1.75 19.96
C ASN A 40 9.56 2.50 19.00
N ALA A 41 10.06 1.86 17.94
CA ALA A 41 10.90 2.54 16.96
C ALA A 41 10.06 3.52 16.15
N THR A 42 10.58 4.69 15.86
CA THR A 42 10.03 5.54 14.79
C THR A 42 10.97 5.45 13.60
N ASP A 43 10.47 5.72 12.41
CA ASP A 43 11.15 5.57 11.11
C ASP A 43 11.04 4.20 10.42
N ASP A 44 11.28 4.26 9.12
CA ASP A 44 11.39 3.12 8.21
C ASP A 44 12.83 2.62 8.24
N ASP A 45 13.05 1.54 8.99
CA ASP A 45 14.34 0.88 9.18
C ASP A 45 14.57 -0.30 8.20
N SER A 46 13.58 -0.58 7.35
CA SER A 46 13.70 -1.54 6.24
C SER A 46 13.94 -0.81 4.91
N GLY A 47 13.23 0.31 4.70
CA GLY A 47 13.22 1.07 3.45
C GLY A 47 12.09 0.70 2.49
N HIS A 48 11.46 -0.47 2.67
CA HIS A 48 10.41 -0.97 1.78
C HIS A 48 9.18 -0.05 1.77
N GLY A 49 8.68 0.34 2.95
CA GLY A 49 7.50 1.20 3.05
C GLY A 49 7.71 2.60 2.48
N THR A 50 8.92 3.16 2.61
CA THR A 50 9.28 4.42 1.92
C THR A 50 9.27 4.24 0.40
N PHE A 51 9.83 3.14 -0.09
CA PHE A 51 9.88 2.82 -1.52
C PHE A 51 8.46 2.72 -2.12
N VAL A 52 7.57 2.01 -1.41
CA VAL A 52 6.14 1.86 -1.72
C VAL A 52 5.44 3.22 -1.70
N ALA A 53 5.61 4.00 -0.63
CA ALA A 53 4.98 5.31 -0.47
C ALA A 53 5.40 6.30 -1.57
N ALA A 54 6.66 6.25 -2.01
CA ALA A 54 7.16 7.09 -3.08
C ALA A 54 6.54 6.75 -4.44
N ILE A 55 6.22 5.49 -4.74
CA ILE A 55 5.48 5.10 -5.95
C ILE A 55 4.04 5.65 -5.92
N ILE A 56 3.44 5.75 -4.73
CA ILE A 56 2.07 6.27 -4.58
C ILE A 56 2.05 7.77 -4.81
N ALA A 57 2.83 8.52 -4.01
CA ALA A 57 2.69 9.97 -3.93
C ALA A 57 4.02 10.72 -3.83
N GLY A 58 5.14 10.12 -4.21
CA GLY A 58 6.41 10.83 -4.36
C GLY A 58 6.36 11.92 -5.44
N SER A 59 7.06 13.04 -5.23
CA SER A 59 7.14 14.13 -6.20
C SER A 59 7.80 13.68 -7.51
N SER A 60 8.82 12.83 -7.44
CA SER A 60 9.56 12.28 -8.58
C SER A 60 8.90 10.98 -9.06
N TYR A 61 8.69 10.02 -8.17
CA TYR A 61 8.29 8.64 -8.53
C TYR A 61 6.79 8.38 -8.47
N GLY A 62 6.04 9.28 -7.82
CA GLY A 62 4.65 9.05 -7.48
C GLY A 62 3.66 9.19 -8.63
N VAL A 63 2.60 8.37 -8.56
CA VAL A 63 1.40 8.47 -9.41
C VAL A 63 0.52 9.66 -8.95
N ALA A 64 0.09 9.69 -7.69
CA ALA A 64 -0.76 10.74 -7.10
C ALA A 64 0.08 11.79 -6.35
N LYS A 65 0.76 12.66 -7.10
CA LYS A 65 1.80 13.57 -6.59
C LYS A 65 1.33 14.63 -5.57
N ASN A 66 0.01 14.83 -5.39
CA ASN A 66 -0.58 15.72 -4.39
C ASN A 66 -1.40 14.99 -3.31
N ALA A 67 -1.43 13.66 -3.30
CA ALA A 67 -2.05 12.92 -2.20
C ALA A 67 -1.24 13.06 -0.91
N SER A 68 -1.94 12.93 0.22
CA SER A 68 -1.35 12.85 1.56
C SER A 68 -1.06 11.39 1.91
N LEU A 69 0.02 11.14 2.65
CA LEU A 69 0.43 9.80 3.08
C LEU A 69 0.42 9.72 4.61
N VAL A 70 -0.09 8.64 5.16
CA VAL A 70 0.00 8.33 6.59
C VAL A 70 0.79 7.03 6.77
N SER A 71 1.93 7.12 7.45
CA SER A 71 2.79 5.98 7.77
C SER A 71 2.16 5.13 8.88
N VAL A 72 1.84 3.87 8.57
CA VAL A 72 1.35 2.89 9.56
C VAL A 72 2.27 1.69 9.55
N LYS A 73 3.21 1.68 10.50
CA LYS A 73 4.24 0.64 10.59
C LYS A 73 3.67 -0.64 11.21
N CYS A 74 3.56 -1.69 10.41
CA CYS A 74 3.13 -3.03 10.83
C CYS A 74 4.14 -4.14 10.51
N LEU A 75 5.23 -3.82 9.82
CA LEU A 75 6.38 -4.69 9.54
C LEU A 75 7.65 -4.16 10.21
N ASP A 76 8.52 -5.08 10.66
CA ASP A 76 9.81 -4.76 11.24
C ASP A 76 10.89 -4.45 10.18
N LYS A 77 12.13 -4.23 10.64
CA LYS A 77 13.28 -3.89 9.78
C LYS A 77 13.58 -4.93 8.70
N ASN A 78 13.17 -6.18 8.89
CA ASN A 78 13.36 -7.27 7.95
C ASN A 78 12.17 -7.41 6.99
N GLY A 79 11.15 -6.54 7.10
CA GLY A 79 9.90 -6.66 6.36
C GLY A 79 8.95 -7.72 6.94
N GLU A 80 9.19 -8.20 8.17
CA GLU A 80 8.39 -9.24 8.78
C GLU A 80 7.30 -8.65 9.70
N GLY A 81 6.12 -9.27 9.69
CA GLY A 81 5.00 -8.85 10.52
C GLY A 81 4.10 -10.03 10.88
N ARG A 82 3.38 -9.90 12.00
CA ARG A 82 2.37 -10.89 12.39
C ARG A 82 1.03 -10.46 11.82
N THR A 83 0.17 -11.42 11.46
CA THR A 83 -1.22 -11.11 11.07
C THR A 83 -1.92 -10.22 12.11
N SER A 84 -1.63 -10.40 13.40
CA SER A 84 -2.18 -9.57 14.47
C SER A 84 -1.69 -8.12 14.45
N THR A 85 -0.45 -7.84 14.03
CA THR A 85 0.04 -6.46 13.88
C THR A 85 -0.60 -5.80 12.66
N VAL A 86 -0.75 -6.54 11.55
CA VAL A 86 -1.49 -6.05 10.38
C VAL A 86 -2.96 -5.72 10.71
N ILE A 87 -3.65 -6.59 11.46
CA ILE A 87 -5.02 -6.31 11.92
C ILE A 87 -5.08 -5.07 12.82
N ARG A 88 -4.13 -4.89 13.74
CA ARG A 88 -4.06 -3.68 14.58
C ARG A 88 -3.85 -2.42 13.77
N ALA A 89 -3.04 -2.49 12.71
CA ALA A 89 -2.84 -1.38 11.79
C ALA A 89 -4.13 -1.01 11.03
N LEU A 90 -4.87 -1.99 10.53
CA LEU A 90 -6.18 -1.77 9.89
C LEU A 90 -7.19 -1.17 10.88
N ALA A 91 -7.21 -1.66 12.12
CA ALA A 91 -8.06 -1.11 13.18
C ALA A 91 -7.71 0.35 13.50
N PHE A 92 -6.42 0.72 13.47
CA PHE A 92 -6.00 2.12 13.61
C PHE A 92 -6.56 2.99 12.47
N VAL A 93 -6.44 2.54 11.21
CA VAL A 93 -7.00 3.28 10.06
C VAL A 93 -8.50 3.45 10.22
N PHE A 94 -9.22 2.37 10.53
CA PHE A 94 -10.67 2.41 10.75
C PHE A 94 -11.04 3.42 11.84
N ASN A 95 -10.35 3.41 12.98
CA ASN A 95 -10.64 4.35 14.07
C ASN A 95 -10.34 5.82 13.69
N GLN A 96 -9.25 6.05 12.97
CA GLN A 96 -8.88 7.40 12.52
C GLN A 96 -9.86 7.98 11.49
N THR A 97 -10.42 7.13 10.63
CA THR A 97 -11.20 7.58 9.47
C THR A 97 -12.70 7.54 9.72
N TYR A 98 -13.19 6.51 10.40
CA TYR A 98 -14.62 6.27 10.62
C TYR A 98 -15.11 6.80 11.97
N ASN A 99 -14.36 6.62 13.05
CA ASN A 99 -14.82 7.00 14.39
C ASN A 99 -14.50 8.44 14.79
N ASN A 100 -13.39 9.01 14.29
CA ASN A 100 -12.94 10.35 14.68
C ASN A 100 -13.51 11.49 13.82
N VAL A 101 -14.29 11.18 12.77
CA VAL A 101 -14.82 12.21 11.87
C VAL A 101 -16.35 12.30 11.98
N THR A 102 -16.84 13.50 12.30
CA THR A 102 -18.23 13.90 12.15
C THR A 102 -18.60 13.90 10.66
N GLN A 103 -19.07 12.75 10.16
CA GLN A 103 -19.69 12.54 8.84
C GLN A 103 -18.81 12.92 7.62
N MET A 104 -18.50 11.91 6.79
CA MET A 104 -18.05 12.03 5.38
C MET A 104 -16.54 12.15 5.02
N ALA A 105 -15.57 11.73 5.85
CA ALA A 105 -14.15 11.66 5.42
C ALA A 105 -13.70 10.30 4.83
N ALA A 106 -14.47 9.21 5.02
CA ALA A 106 -14.18 7.94 4.37
C ALA A 106 -14.03 7.97 2.83
N PRO A 107 -14.79 8.77 2.04
CA PRO A 107 -14.73 8.68 0.56
C PRO A 107 -13.38 9.06 -0.05
N ASN A 108 -12.46 9.65 0.70
CA ASN A 108 -11.13 10.04 0.22
C ASN A 108 -10.01 9.26 0.94
N THR A 109 -10.29 8.04 1.42
CA THR A 109 -9.32 7.19 2.13
C THR A 109 -8.95 5.97 1.30
N VAL A 110 -7.65 5.78 1.09
CA VAL A 110 -7.08 4.56 0.49
C VAL A 110 -6.15 3.90 1.51
N VAL A 111 -6.17 2.59 1.57
CA VAL A 111 -5.20 1.76 2.29
C VAL A 111 -4.39 1.00 1.26
N THR A 112 -3.07 1.06 1.35
CA THR A 112 -2.17 0.19 0.57
C THR A 112 -1.54 -0.85 1.48
N MET A 113 -1.43 -2.08 0.98
CA MET A 113 -0.87 -3.22 1.69
C MET A 113 0.06 -3.99 0.76
N SER A 114 1.33 -3.60 0.73
CA SER A 114 2.39 -4.35 0.05
C SER A 114 2.92 -5.48 0.94
N VAL A 115 1.99 -6.19 1.57
CA VAL A 115 2.23 -7.26 2.54
C VAL A 115 1.38 -8.46 2.17
N GLY A 116 1.87 -9.67 2.42
CA GLY A 116 1.16 -10.89 2.08
C GLY A 116 1.65 -12.06 2.93
N GLY A 117 0.82 -13.09 3.03
CA GLY A 117 1.12 -14.33 3.74
C GLY A 117 0.01 -15.34 3.57
N PRO A 118 0.07 -16.48 4.29
CA PRO A 118 -0.96 -17.50 4.21
C PRO A 118 -2.37 -16.94 4.45
N THR A 119 -3.37 -17.53 3.79
CA THR A 119 -4.77 -17.12 3.92
C THR A 119 -5.19 -17.03 5.39
N SER A 120 -5.86 -15.93 5.73
CA SER A 120 -6.42 -15.68 7.05
C SER A 120 -7.84 -15.15 6.93
N SER A 121 -8.81 -15.97 7.36
CA SER A 121 -10.23 -15.58 7.36
C SER A 121 -10.49 -14.34 8.22
N ILE A 122 -9.75 -14.17 9.32
CA ILE A 122 -9.87 -13.01 10.20
C ILE A 122 -9.34 -11.75 9.49
N LEU A 123 -8.15 -11.82 8.87
CA LEU A 123 -7.61 -10.68 8.12
C LEU A 123 -8.55 -10.28 6.97
N ASN A 124 -9.04 -11.25 6.21
CA ASN A 124 -9.99 -10.99 5.12
C ASN A 124 -11.28 -10.35 5.64
N SER A 125 -11.80 -10.80 6.79
CA SER A 125 -13.00 -10.21 7.39
C SER A 125 -12.77 -8.75 7.78
N VAL A 126 -11.61 -8.40 8.32
CA VAL A 126 -11.27 -7.01 8.67
C VAL A 126 -11.17 -6.15 7.41
N VAL A 127 -10.52 -6.63 6.35
CA VAL A 127 -10.45 -5.93 5.06
C VAL A 127 -11.85 -5.69 4.49
N ASN A 128 -12.73 -6.69 4.54
CA ASN A 128 -14.10 -6.57 4.07
C ASN A 128 -14.91 -5.53 4.89
N VAL A 129 -14.62 -5.35 6.18
CA VAL A 129 -15.24 -4.29 7.01
C VAL A 129 -14.77 -2.91 6.58
N LEU A 130 -13.49 -2.70 6.28
CA LEU A 130 -13.01 -1.42 5.75
C LEU A 130 -13.68 -1.09 4.42
N PHE A 131 -13.79 -2.08 3.54
CA PHE A 131 -14.48 -1.94 2.27
C PHE A 131 -15.96 -1.56 2.42
N SER A 132 -16.69 -2.18 3.36
CA SER A 132 -18.11 -1.91 3.56
C SER A 132 -18.41 -0.50 4.09
N VAL A 133 -17.43 0.18 4.69
CA VAL A 133 -17.53 1.59 5.11
C VAL A 133 -16.91 2.57 4.11
N GLY A 134 -16.55 2.11 2.91
CA GLY A 134 -16.09 2.94 1.80
C GLY A 134 -14.59 3.24 1.80
N ILE A 135 -13.77 2.48 2.54
CA ILE A 135 -12.31 2.59 2.49
C ILE A 135 -11.77 1.61 1.46
N ALA A 136 -11.12 2.12 0.41
CA ALA A 136 -10.51 1.28 -0.62
C ALA A 136 -9.24 0.61 -0.07
N VAL A 137 -9.15 -0.73 -0.16
CA VAL A 137 -7.95 -1.48 0.26
C VAL A 137 -7.27 -2.07 -0.98
N VAL A 138 -6.08 -1.59 -1.30
CA VAL A 138 -5.25 -2.09 -2.40
C VAL A 138 -4.14 -2.95 -1.85
N ALA A 139 -4.01 -4.19 -2.34
CA ALA A 139 -3.03 -5.14 -1.82
C ALA A 139 -2.19 -5.78 -2.93
N ALA A 140 -0.98 -6.19 -2.57
CA ALA A 140 -0.16 -7.04 -3.41
C ALA A 140 -0.79 -8.44 -3.55
N ALA A 141 -0.85 -8.98 -4.78
CA ALA A 141 -1.37 -10.33 -5.01
C ALA A 141 -0.45 -11.45 -4.46
N GLY A 142 0.85 -11.18 -4.30
CA GLY A 142 1.86 -12.14 -3.85
C GLY A 142 2.83 -12.53 -4.97
N ASN A 143 3.97 -13.11 -4.58
CA ASN A 143 5.14 -13.32 -5.47
C ASN A 143 5.54 -14.80 -5.63
N ASP A 144 4.58 -15.71 -5.49
CA ASP A 144 4.80 -17.17 -5.39
C ASP A 144 4.48 -17.91 -6.69
N ALA A 145 4.06 -17.20 -7.75
CA ALA A 145 3.54 -17.78 -8.98
C ALA A 145 2.40 -18.78 -8.75
N ASP A 146 1.51 -18.46 -7.81
CA ASP A 146 0.41 -19.32 -7.35
C ASP A 146 -0.93 -18.55 -7.34
N ASP A 147 -2.01 -19.26 -6.99
CA ASP A 147 -3.34 -18.68 -6.85
C ASP A 147 -3.39 -17.66 -5.70
N ALA A 148 -3.67 -16.39 -6.03
CA ALA A 148 -3.82 -15.30 -5.08
C ALA A 148 -4.95 -15.55 -4.05
N CYS A 149 -5.88 -16.45 -4.35
CA CYS A 149 -6.88 -16.89 -3.38
C CYS A 149 -6.29 -17.65 -2.17
N GLN A 150 -5.03 -18.08 -2.24
CA GLN A 150 -4.31 -18.74 -1.13
C GLN A 150 -3.53 -17.76 -0.24
N THR A 151 -3.58 -16.45 -0.51
CA THR A 151 -2.88 -15.42 0.26
C THR A 151 -3.83 -14.34 0.78
N SER A 152 -3.52 -13.80 1.95
CA SER A 152 -4.22 -12.65 2.53
C SER A 152 -3.27 -11.46 2.67
N PRO A 153 -3.75 -10.22 2.41
CA PRO A 153 -5.16 -9.84 2.22
C PRO A 153 -5.71 -9.98 0.78
N ALA A 154 -4.91 -10.44 -0.19
CA ALA A 154 -5.32 -10.52 -1.60
C ALA A 154 -6.61 -11.31 -1.85
N SER A 155 -6.87 -12.38 -1.09
CA SER A 155 -8.09 -13.19 -1.18
C SER A 155 -9.34 -12.55 -0.55
N ALA A 156 -9.24 -11.37 0.06
CA ALA A 156 -10.40 -10.68 0.62
C ALA A 156 -11.25 -10.04 -0.49
N ILE A 157 -12.57 -10.22 -0.43
CA ILE A 157 -13.52 -9.66 -1.41
C ILE A 157 -13.41 -8.13 -1.51
N GLY A 158 -13.17 -7.46 -0.38
CA GLY A 158 -12.99 -6.01 -0.32
C GLY A 158 -11.60 -5.51 -0.71
N SER A 159 -10.69 -6.39 -1.09
CA SER A 159 -9.35 -6.02 -1.56
C SER A 159 -9.32 -5.86 -3.08
N ILE A 160 -8.61 -4.83 -3.53
CA ILE A 160 -8.12 -4.74 -4.90
C ILE A 160 -6.74 -5.40 -4.90
N ALA A 161 -6.69 -6.70 -5.22
CA ALA A 161 -5.45 -7.45 -5.31
C ALA A 161 -4.75 -7.21 -6.66
N VAL A 162 -3.48 -6.83 -6.58
CA VAL A 162 -2.70 -6.32 -7.71
C VAL A 162 -1.56 -7.28 -8.05
N GLY A 163 -1.66 -7.88 -9.23
CA GLY A 163 -0.59 -8.65 -9.86
C GLY A 163 0.48 -7.73 -10.49
N ALA A 164 1.65 -8.31 -10.76
CA ALA A 164 2.77 -7.59 -11.36
C ALA A 164 2.91 -7.91 -12.86
N MET A 165 3.13 -6.88 -13.66
CA MET A 165 3.52 -7.02 -15.07
C MET A 165 4.82 -6.27 -15.35
N ASP A 166 5.49 -6.65 -16.43
CA ASP A 166 6.68 -5.98 -16.93
C ASP A 166 6.36 -4.92 -18.00
N ARG A 167 7.40 -4.25 -18.51
CA ARG A 167 7.30 -3.20 -19.54
C ARG A 167 6.83 -3.68 -20.92
N SER A 168 6.72 -4.99 -21.13
CA SER A 168 6.23 -5.61 -22.36
C SER A 168 4.77 -6.02 -22.24
N ASP A 169 4.08 -5.55 -21.19
CA ASP A 169 2.70 -5.91 -20.83
C ASP A 169 2.51 -7.40 -20.54
N ILE A 170 3.57 -8.07 -20.07
CA ILE A 170 3.53 -9.50 -19.71
C ILE A 170 3.46 -9.62 -18.19
N ALA A 171 2.50 -10.41 -17.70
CA ALA A 171 2.44 -10.80 -16.29
C ALA A 171 3.76 -11.48 -15.88
N THR A 172 4.37 -11.02 -14.80
CA THR A 172 5.70 -11.52 -14.41
C THR A 172 5.62 -12.96 -13.92
N ASN A 173 6.69 -13.72 -14.12
CA ASN A 173 6.74 -15.14 -13.76
C ASN A 173 6.64 -15.42 -12.24
N TYR A 174 6.71 -14.40 -11.40
CA TYR A 174 6.55 -14.49 -9.95
C TYR A 174 5.18 -14.02 -9.49
N SER A 175 4.42 -13.26 -10.29
CA SER A 175 3.14 -12.72 -9.84
C SER A 175 2.17 -13.85 -9.54
N ASN A 176 1.53 -13.80 -8.37
CA ASN A 176 0.33 -14.60 -8.15
C ASN A 176 -0.77 -14.19 -9.13
N TYR A 177 -1.68 -15.13 -9.41
CA TYR A 177 -2.72 -15.02 -10.42
C TYR A 177 -4.04 -15.63 -9.90
N GLY A 178 -5.02 -15.81 -10.79
CA GLY A 178 -6.27 -16.47 -10.45
C GLY A 178 -7.41 -15.49 -10.17
N PRO A 179 -8.58 -16.00 -9.75
CA PRO A 179 -9.81 -15.22 -9.70
C PRO A 179 -9.80 -14.15 -8.60
N CYS A 180 -8.91 -14.24 -7.60
CA CYS A 180 -8.74 -13.21 -6.60
C CYS A 180 -7.85 -12.06 -7.06
N THR A 181 -7.09 -12.18 -8.16
CA THR A 181 -6.32 -11.07 -8.74
C THR A 181 -7.25 -10.17 -9.57
N ASN A 182 -7.40 -8.91 -9.18
CA ASN A 182 -8.34 -7.99 -9.86
C ASN A 182 -7.70 -7.27 -11.05
N ILE A 183 -6.42 -6.90 -10.93
CA ILE A 183 -5.73 -6.06 -11.91
C ILE A 183 -4.23 -6.31 -11.89
N TYR A 184 -3.56 -6.04 -13.00
CA TYR A 184 -2.11 -6.02 -13.11
C TYR A 184 -1.59 -4.58 -13.23
N ALA A 185 -0.45 -4.30 -12.62
CA ALA A 185 0.23 -3.02 -12.71
C ALA A 185 1.76 -3.21 -12.82
N PRO A 186 2.52 -2.17 -13.24
CA PRO A 186 3.97 -2.28 -13.35
C PRO A 186 4.59 -2.74 -12.03
N GLY A 187 5.25 -3.90 -12.07
CA GLY A 187 5.85 -4.52 -10.90
C GLY A 187 7.25 -5.10 -11.13
N SER A 188 7.81 -4.98 -12.34
CA SER A 188 9.20 -5.33 -12.66
C SER A 188 10.01 -4.07 -12.96
N ASP A 189 11.26 -4.02 -12.49
CA ASP A 189 12.20 -2.92 -12.72
C ASP A 189 11.62 -1.54 -12.35
N ILE A 190 10.94 -1.49 -11.21
CA ILE A 190 10.31 -0.27 -10.70
C ILE A 190 11.32 0.54 -9.92
N THR A 191 11.67 1.72 -10.44
CA THR A 191 12.57 2.66 -9.79
C THR A 191 11.84 3.50 -8.74
N SER A 192 12.37 3.57 -7.53
CA SER A 192 11.88 4.45 -6.46
C SER A 192 13.01 4.77 -5.46
N ILE A 193 12.68 5.45 -4.37
CA ILE A 193 13.62 5.91 -3.34
C ILE A 193 13.40 5.21 -2.00
N PHE A 194 14.49 4.85 -1.34
CA PHE A 194 14.50 4.25 0.00
C PHE A 194 14.55 5.29 1.12
N ALA A 195 14.32 4.83 2.36
CA ALA A 195 14.36 5.66 3.56
C ALA A 195 15.66 6.45 3.76
N ASN A 196 16.81 5.91 3.36
CA ASN A 196 18.11 6.59 3.44
C ASN A 196 18.39 7.57 2.26
N GLY A 197 17.44 7.73 1.34
CA GLY A 197 17.57 8.56 0.14
C GLY A 197 18.24 7.88 -1.05
N SER A 198 18.70 6.62 -0.95
CA SER A 198 19.21 5.89 -2.11
C SER A 198 18.08 5.52 -3.07
N VAL A 199 18.38 5.50 -4.36
CA VAL A 199 17.45 5.12 -5.44
C VAL A 199 17.88 3.77 -5.97
N ASP A 200 16.91 2.89 -6.21
CA ASP A 200 17.15 1.57 -6.82
C ASP A 200 15.93 1.13 -7.62
N SER A 201 16.07 0.03 -8.36
CA SER A 201 14.98 -0.62 -9.10
C SER A 201 14.70 -2.00 -8.55
N LEU A 202 13.46 -2.24 -8.12
CA LEU A 202 13.03 -3.49 -7.52
C LEU A 202 11.93 -4.16 -8.34
N ARG A 203 11.66 -5.43 -8.00
CA ARG A 203 10.59 -6.22 -8.61
C ARG A 203 9.73 -6.89 -7.54
N GLY A 204 8.43 -6.97 -7.79
CA GLY A 204 7.46 -7.58 -6.89
C GLY A 204 6.06 -6.97 -7.04
N THR A 205 5.03 -7.74 -6.68
CA THR A 205 3.65 -7.22 -6.54
C THR A 205 3.56 -6.11 -5.49
N SER A 206 4.50 -6.08 -4.53
CA SER A 206 4.68 -4.99 -3.58
C SER A 206 4.93 -3.63 -4.23
N PHE A 207 5.44 -3.60 -5.48
CA PHE A 207 5.65 -2.38 -6.25
C PHE A 207 4.59 -2.16 -7.32
N ALA A 208 3.79 -3.19 -7.64
CA ALA A 208 2.60 -3.06 -8.49
C ALA A 208 1.42 -2.45 -7.71
N ALA A 209 1.14 -2.93 -6.50
CA ALA A 209 0.08 -2.42 -5.64
C ALA A 209 0.10 -0.89 -5.44
N PRO A 210 1.24 -0.24 -5.13
CA PRO A 210 1.28 1.22 -4.96
C PRO A 210 0.97 2.01 -6.24
N HIS A 211 1.21 1.46 -7.43
CA HIS A 211 0.77 2.12 -8.66
C HIS A 211 -0.77 2.20 -8.71
N VAL A 212 -1.45 1.12 -8.36
CA VAL A 212 -2.92 1.08 -8.32
C VAL A 212 -3.47 1.94 -7.19
N ALA A 213 -2.87 1.92 -6.00
CA ALA A 213 -3.25 2.82 -4.91
C ALA A 213 -3.12 4.30 -5.31
N GLY A 214 -2.05 4.63 -6.05
CA GLY A 214 -1.88 5.94 -6.66
C GLY A 214 -2.99 6.27 -7.67
N VAL A 215 -3.34 5.35 -8.59
CA VAL A 215 -4.42 5.56 -9.56
C VAL A 215 -5.78 5.74 -8.86
N VAL A 216 -6.11 4.89 -7.87
CA VAL A 216 -7.32 5.04 -7.06
C VAL A 216 -7.38 6.42 -6.42
N SER A 217 -6.24 6.96 -6.00
CA SER A 217 -6.16 8.30 -5.41
C SER A 217 -6.31 9.45 -6.43
N LEU A 218 -6.28 9.18 -7.73
CA LEU A 218 -6.50 10.18 -8.77
C LEU A 218 -7.98 10.31 -9.20
N LEU A 219 -8.81 9.33 -8.87
CA LEU A 219 -10.22 9.23 -9.25
C LEU A 219 -11.12 10.00 -8.27
#